data_AF-A0A1W9V7X0-F1
#
_entry.id   AF-A0A1W9V7X0-F1
#
_cell.length_a   1.000
_cell.length_b   1.000
_cell.length_c   1.000
_cell.angle_alpha   90.00
_cell.angle_beta   90.00
_cell.angle_gamma   90.00
#
_symmetry.space_group_name_H-M   'P 1'
#
loop_
_entity.id
_entity.type
_entity.pdbx_description
1 polymer ?
#
loop_
_entity_poly.entity_id
_entity_poly.type
_entity_poly.pdbx_seq_one_letter_code
_entity_poly.pdbx_strand_id
1 'polypeptide(L)' 'MKNNLAVITAVGSDRIGIVDDITSFIEKKNAHILESRMAVLGGDSAVIMLVSGEKRAITGLEI' A
#
# COMPACT_ATOMS: atom_id res chain seq x y z
N MET A 1 1.94 4.61 22.10
CA MET A 1 2.69 5.18 20.95
C MET A 1 1.66 5.69 19.94
N LYS A 2 1.89 6.82 19.27
CA LYS A 2 0.93 7.33 18.26
C LYS A 2 1.18 6.62 16.92
N ASN A 3 0.18 5.90 16.42
CA ASN A 3 0.19 5.43 15.03
C ASN A 3 -0.17 6.59 14.11
N ASN A 4 0.62 6.76 13.05
CA ASN A 4 0.35 7.70 11.96
C ASN A 4 -0.42 6.95 10.88
N LEU A 5 -1.20 7.70 10.10
CA LEU A 5 -2.00 7.18 8.99
C LEU A 5 -1.48 7.76 7.68
N ALA A 6 -1.46 6.95 6.64
CA ALA A 6 -1.19 7.39 5.27
C ALA A 6 -2.09 6.65 4.28
N VAL A 7 -2.33 7.27 3.12
CA VAL A 7 -3.04 6.65 2.01
C VAL A 7 -2.03 6.39 0.90
N ILE A 8 -1.96 5.15 0.44
CA ILE A 8 -1.14 4.73 -0.69
C ILE A 8 -2.06 4.50 -1.88
N THR A 9 -1.73 5.09 -3.02
CA THR A 9 -2.40 4.82 -4.29
C THR A 9 -1.36 4.35 -5.30
N ALA A 10 -1.62 3.24 -5.97
CA ALA A 10 -0.78 2.71 -7.03
C ALA A 10 -1.64 2.32 -8.23
N VAL A 11 -1.15 2.64 -9.43
CA VAL A 11 -1.78 2.28 -10.71
C VAL A 11 -0.68 1.82 -11.65
N GLY A 12 -0.91 0.71 -12.35
CA GLY A 12 0.02 0.21 -13.36
C GLY A 12 -0.51 -1.03 -14.05
N SER A 13 0.22 -1.52 -15.04
CA SER A 13 -0.17 -2.71 -15.80
C SER A 13 -0.40 -3.91 -14.91
N ASP A 14 -1.51 -4.60 -15.14
CA ASP A 14 -1.88 -5.74 -14.31
C ASP A 14 -0.85 -6.86 -14.48
N ARG A 15 -0.44 -7.43 -13.35
CA ARG A 15 0.43 -8.60 -13.33
C ARG A 15 0.16 -9.44 -12.10
N ILE A 16 0.34 -10.74 -12.29
CA ILE A 16 0.33 -11.70 -11.18
C ILE A 16 1.36 -11.25 -10.13
N GLY A 17 0.94 -11.25 -8.86
CA GLY A 17 1.79 -10.91 -7.72
C GLY A 17 1.89 -9.42 -7.38
N ILE A 18 1.27 -8.50 -8.12
CA ILE A 18 1.39 -7.06 -7.80
C ILE A 18 0.88 -6.70 -6.40
N VAL A 19 -0.19 -7.34 -5.95
CA VAL A 19 -0.72 -7.15 -4.58
C VAL A 19 0.26 -7.66 -3.55
N ASP A 20 0.82 -8.86 -3.77
CA ASP A 20 1.76 -9.51 -2.87
C ASP A 20 3.03 -8.66 -2.68
N ASP A 21 3.53 -8.07 -3.77
CA ASP A 21 4.69 -7.17 -3.71
C ASP A 21 4.40 -5.90 -2.90
N ILE A 22 3.21 -5.30 -3.08
CA ILE A 22 2.81 -4.09 -2.35
C ILE A 22 2.61 -4.42 -0.86
N THR A 23 1.92 -5.50 -0.53
CA THR A 23 1.69 -5.89 0.86
C THR A 23 2.99 -6.29 1.56
N SER A 24 3.87 -7.02 0.87
CA SER A 24 5.21 -7.37 1.36
C SER A 24 6.08 -6.14 1.61
N PHE A 25 5.99 -5.11 0.76
CA PHE A 25 6.70 -3.85 0.97
C PHE A 25 6.21 -3.11 2.21
N ILE A 26 4.89 -3.05 2.42
CA ILE A 26 4.28 -2.42 3.60
C ILE A 26 4.67 -3.19 4.88
N GLU A 27 4.63 -4.51 4.85
CA GLU A 27 5.00 -5.37 5.97
C GLU A 27 6.48 -5.20 6.36
N LYS A 28 7.39 -5.18 5.37
CA LYS A 28 8.84 -4.94 5.60
C LYS A 28 9.14 -3.60 6.28
N LYS A 29 8.23 -2.63 6.19
CA LYS A 29 8.35 -1.32 6.86
C LYS A 29 7.73 -1.30 8.27
N ASN A 30 7.20 -2.43 8.77
CA ASN A 30 6.42 -2.51 10.00
C ASN A 30 5.20 -1.57 10.00
N ALA A 31 4.52 -1.48 8.84
CA ALA A 31 3.24 -0.81 8.71
C ALA A 31 2.12 -1.84 8.48
N HIS A 32 0.88 -1.44 8.77
CA HIS A 32 -0.30 -2.29 8.70
C HIS A 32 -1.33 -1.70 7.74
N ILE A 33 -1.91 -2.53 6.88
CA ILE A 33 -3.04 -2.15 6.03
C ILE A 33 -4.31 -2.20 6.88
N LEU A 34 -5.01 -1.08 6.97
CA LEU A 34 -6.29 -0.96 7.67
C LEU A 34 -7.48 -1.19 6.74
N GLU A 35 -7.36 -0.67 5.51
CA GLU A 35 -8.39 -0.78 4.50
C GLU A 35 -7.73 -0.76 3.11
N SER A 36 -8.28 -1.51 2.16
CA SER A 36 -7.83 -1.50 0.78
C SER A 36 -9.00 -1.64 -0.19
N ARG A 37 -8.93 -0.95 -1.33
CA ARG A 37 -9.82 -1.15 -2.47
C ARG A 37 -9.00 -1.33 -3.74
N MET A 38 -9.47 -2.17 -4.64
CA MET A 38 -8.83 -2.47 -5.91
C MET A 38 -9.83 -2.42 -7.05
N ALA A 39 -9.35 -1.99 -8.22
CA ALA A 39 -10.12 -2.00 -9.45
C ALA A 39 -9.22 -2.40 -10.63
N VAL A 40 -9.78 -3.17 -11.56
CA VAL A 40 -9.17 -3.44 -12.87
C VAL A 40 -9.64 -2.36 -13.84
N LEU A 41 -8.70 -1.65 -14.46
CA LEU A 41 -8.91 -0.52 -15.36
C LEU A 41 -8.43 -0.89 -16.77
N GLY A 42 -9.28 -1.58 -17.55
CA GLY A 42 -9.00 -1.83 -18.97
C GLY A 42 -7.69 -2.57 -19.27
N GLY A 43 -7.17 -3.36 -18.33
CA GLY A 43 -5.89 -4.09 -18.43
C GLY A 43 -4.84 -3.63 -17.41
N ASP A 44 -5.06 -2.49 -16.77
CA ASP A 44 -4.28 -2.02 -15.63
C ASP A 44 -4.94 -2.40 -14.30
N SER A 45 -4.16 -2.39 -13.22
CA SER A 45 -4.60 -2.55 -11.85
C SER A 45 -4.41 -1.25 -11.09
N ALA A 46 -5.47 -0.80 -10.42
CA ALA A 46 -5.45 0.34 -9.51
C ALA A 46 -5.77 -0.12 -8.09
N VAL A 47 -4.99 0.36 -7.12
CA VAL A 47 -5.18 0.07 -5.71
C VAL A 47 -5.07 1.34 -4.88
N ILE A 48 -5.93 1.43 -3.86
CA ILE A 48 -5.87 2.42 -2.80
C ILE A 48 -5.86 1.70 -1.46
N MET A 49 -4.95 2.08 -0.56
CA MET A 49 -4.79 1.47 0.76
C MET A 49 -4.66 2.55 1.84
N LEU A 50 -5.40 2.40 2.93
CA LEU A 50 -5.15 3.12 4.17
C LEU A 50 -4.19 2.28 5.01
N VAL A 51 -3.03 2.84 5.37
CA VAL A 51 -2.01 2.18 6.19
C VAL A 51 -1.78 2.92 7.50
N SER A 52 -1.37 2.17 8.53
CA SER A 52 -0.97 2.72 9.82
C SER A 52 0.39 2.21 10.27
N GLY A 53 1.13 3.04 10.99
CA GLY A 53 2.44 2.65 11.52
C GLY A 53 3.14 3.76 12.30
N GLU A 54 4.33 3.46 12.81
CA GLU A 54 5.18 4.50 13.39
C GLU A 54 5.61 5.53 12.34
N LYS A 55 5.98 6.73 12.77
CA LYS A 55 6.37 7.81 11.86
C LYS A 55 7.48 7.37 10.88
N ARG A 56 8.47 6.61 11.38
CA ARG A 56 9.58 6.08 10.55
C ARG A 56 9.10 5.08 9.50
N ALA A 57 8.11 4.24 9.84
CA ALA A 57 7.50 3.28 8.91
C ALA A 57 6.79 4.03 7.78
N ILE A 58 5.92 5.00 8.14
CA ILE A 58 5.13 5.78 7.19
C ILE A 58 6.00 6.63 6.26
N THR A 59 6.98 7.38 6.78
CA THR A 59 7.90 8.16 5.93
C THR A 59 8.71 7.29 4.97
N GLY A 60 8.94 6.01 5.31
CA GLY A 60 9.61 5.06 4.43
C GLY A 60 8.73 4.47 3.32
N LEU A 61 7.43 4.80 3.30
CA LEU A 61 6.44 4.38 2.29
C LEU A 61 6.06 5.51 1.31
N GLU A 62 6.49 6.74 1.58
CA GLU A 62 6.34 7.86 0.65
C GLU A 62 7.28 7.65 -0.55
N ILE A 63 6.71 7.51 -1.75
CA ILE A 63 7.43 7.36 -3.03
C ILE A 63 7.12 8.55 -3.92
#